data_AF-A0A7M2A512-F1
#
_entry.id   AF-A0A7M2A512-F1
#
_cell.length_a   1.000
_cell.length_b   1.000
_cell.length_c   1.000
_cell.angle_alpha   90.00
_cell.angle_beta   90.00
_cell.angle_gamma   90.00
#
_symmetry.space_group_name_H-M   'P 1'
#
loop_
_entity.id
_entity.type
_entity.pdbx_description
1 polymer ?
#
loop_
_entity_poly.entity_id
_entity_poly.type
_entity_poly.pdbx_seq_one_letter_code
_entity_poly.pdbx_strand_id
1 'polypeptide(L)'
;MIPEHLLADKNWRGMLYILTNSENLTRAVSPHIDLEECSVDFPALKRISKPWSNAEKFLLNLAMHLFSEQNKVNLSDMDLLDAYNKEIALKAIRLRFG
;
A
#
# COMPACT_ATOMS: atom_id res chain seq x y z
N MET A 1 -4.34 2.28 16.62
CA MET A 1 -5.71 2.12 16.09
C MET A 1 -5.82 3.00 14.86
N ILE A 2 -6.40 2.54 13.76
CA ILE A 2 -6.56 3.37 12.54
C ILE A 2 -7.80 4.28 12.75
N PRO A 3 -7.69 5.61 12.59
CA PRO A 3 -8.84 6.50 12.68
C PRO A 3 -9.94 6.18 11.66
N GLU A 4 -11.21 6.22 12.08
CA GLU A 4 -12.36 5.85 11.23
C GLU A 4 -12.48 6.69 9.96
N HIS A 5 -12.16 7.98 10.04
CA HIS A 5 -12.22 8.87 8.88
C HIS A 5 -11.24 8.46 7.76
N LEU A 6 -10.10 7.84 8.10
CA LEU A 6 -9.15 7.31 7.11
C LEU A 6 -9.63 6.03 6.44
N LEU A 7 -10.49 5.25 7.12
CA LEU A 7 -11.15 4.09 6.51
C LEU A 7 -12.20 4.50 5.47
N ALA A 8 -12.79 5.70 5.63
CA ALA A 8 -13.72 6.28 4.66
C ALA A 8 -13.02 7.10 3.56
N ASP A 9 -11.79 7.58 3.80
CA ASP A 9 -11.05 8.38 2.83
C ASP A 9 -10.59 7.54 1.62
N LYS A 10 -10.87 8.06 0.42
CA LYS A 10 -10.61 7.35 -0.85
C LYS A 10 -9.12 7.13 -1.14
N ASN A 11 -8.23 7.97 -0.64
CA ASN A 11 -6.77 7.87 -0.80
C ASN A 11 -6.22 6.84 0.20
N TRP A 12 -6.74 6.86 1.42
CA TRP A 12 -6.28 6.00 2.49
C TRP A 12 -6.82 4.58 2.41
N ARG A 13 -8.10 4.39 2.10
CA ARG A 13 -8.77 3.07 2.21
C ARG A 13 -8.08 1.96 1.42
N GLY A 14 -7.60 2.26 0.21
CA GLY A 14 -6.86 1.29 -0.62
C GLY A 14 -5.47 0.96 -0.05
N MET A 15 -4.71 1.98 0.35
CA MET A 15 -3.40 1.81 0.98
C MET A 15 -3.49 1.03 2.29
N LEU A 16 -4.39 1.43 3.18
CA LEU A 16 -4.60 0.78 4.47
C LEU A 16 -5.03 -0.67 4.31
N TYR A 17 -5.87 -0.97 3.32
CA TYR A 17 -6.27 -2.35 3.03
C TYR A 17 -5.07 -3.24 2.68
N ILE A 18 -4.15 -2.77 1.83
CA ILE A 18 -2.92 -3.52 1.49
C ILE A 18 -2.07 -3.77 2.73
N LEU A 19 -1.84 -2.72 3.52
CA LEU A 19 -0.97 -2.81 4.69
C LEU A 19 -1.56 -3.78 5.71
N THR A 20 -2.81 -3.59 6.11
CA THR A 20 -3.47 -4.40 7.15
C THR A 20 -3.63 -5.89 6.81
N ASN A 21 -3.58 -6.27 5.52
CA ASN A 21 -3.64 -7.66 5.10
C ASN A 21 -2.25 -8.29 4.86
N SER A 22 -1.17 -7.59 5.21
CA SER A 22 0.19 -8.13 5.18
C SER A 22 0.95 -7.71 6.43
N GLU A 23 1.09 -8.63 7.39
CA GLU A 23 1.70 -8.34 8.70
C GLU A 23 3.16 -7.84 8.55
N ASN A 24 3.92 -8.46 7.65
CA ASN A 24 5.31 -8.08 7.36
C ASN A 24 5.40 -6.66 6.79
N LEU A 25 4.54 -6.33 5.82
CA LEU A 25 4.48 -4.98 5.26
C LEU A 25 4.03 -3.97 6.31
N THR A 26 2.97 -4.26 7.07
CA THR A 26 2.49 -3.37 8.15
C THR A 26 3.61 -3.03 9.12
N ARG A 27 4.36 -4.04 9.60
CA ARG A 27 5.41 -3.80 10.59
C ARG A 27 6.52 -2.91 10.05
N ALA A 28 6.90 -3.10 8.79
CA ALA A 28 7.97 -2.33 8.18
C ALA A 28 7.55 -0.92 7.75
N VAL A 29 6.29 -0.73 7.34
CA VAL A 29 5.78 0.52 6.78
C VAL A 29 5.20 1.44 7.86
N SER A 30 4.61 0.90 8.94
CA SER A 30 3.98 1.69 10.02
C SER A 30 4.84 2.84 10.56
N PRO A 31 6.17 2.69 10.76
CA PRO A 31 7.02 3.81 11.22
C PRO A 31 7.15 4.98 10.24
N HIS A 32 6.66 4.84 9.01
CA HIS A 32 6.75 5.83 7.93
C HIS A 32 5.38 6.40 7.53
N ILE A 33 4.35 6.13 8.34
CA ILE A 33 2.99 6.62 8.14
C ILE A 33 2.60 7.41 9.39
N ASP A 34 2.24 8.67 9.17
CA ASP A 34 1.65 9.51 10.20
C ASP A 34 0.13 9.57 9.96
N LEU A 35 -0.62 8.85 10.80
CA LEU A 35 -2.08 8.83 10.71
C LEU A 35 -2.73 10.06 11.34
N GLU A 36 -2.00 10.83 12.16
CA GLU A 36 -2.50 12.07 12.77
C GLU A 36 -2.36 13.22 11.78
N GLU A 37 -1.18 13.37 11.18
CA GLU A 37 -0.90 14.39 10.16
C GLU A 37 -1.31 13.96 8.74
N CYS A 38 -1.92 12.78 8.59
CA CYS A 38 -2.34 12.21 7.30
C CYS A 38 -1.22 12.23 6.26
N SER A 39 0.00 11.82 6.64
CA SER A 39 1.18 11.87 5.78
C SER A 39 1.91 10.53 5.68
N VAL A 40 2.66 10.36 4.59
CA VAL A 40 3.41 9.14 4.29
C VAL A 40 4.80 9.49 3.77
N ASP A 41 5.86 8.97 4.39
CA ASP A 41 7.25 9.19 3.98
C ASP A 41 7.64 8.26 2.82
N PHE A 42 7.27 8.66 1.60
CA PHE A 42 7.57 7.92 0.37
C PHE A 42 9.08 7.65 0.16
N PRO A 43 9.98 8.64 0.36
CA PRO A 43 11.42 8.40 0.30
C PRO A 43 11.90 7.29 1.25
N ALA A 44 11.45 7.28 2.50
CA ALA A 44 11.83 6.24 3.44
C ALA A 44 11.29 4.87 3.03
N LEU A 45 10.03 4.79 2.60
CA LEU A 45 9.41 3.56 2.09
C LEU A 45 10.17 2.96 0.91
N LYS A 46 10.59 3.79 -0.05
CA LYS A 46 11.43 3.35 -1.18
C LYS A 46 12.81 2.87 -0.73
N ARG A 47 13.37 3.43 0.33
CA ARG A 47 14.67 3.03 0.87
C ARG A 47 14.60 1.69 1.60
N ILE A 48 13.61 1.50 2.48
CA ILE A 48 13.48 0.26 3.27
C ILE A 48 13.06 -0.94 2.43
N SER A 49 12.39 -0.72 1.30
CA SER A 49 11.91 -1.78 0.42
C SER A 49 12.94 -2.27 -0.58
N LYS A 50 14.13 -1.65 -0.68
CA LYS A 50 15.21 -2.09 -1.57
C LYS A 50 15.54 -3.59 -1.50
N PRO A 51 15.65 -4.23 -0.30
CA PRO A 51 15.99 -5.64 -0.20
C PRO A 51 14.78 -6.59 -0.33
N TRP A 52 13.55 -6.08 -0.46
CA TRP A 52 12.35 -6.92 -0.48
C TRP A 52 12.20 -7.69 -1.79
N SER A 53 11.35 -8.70 -1.76
CA SER A 53 10.92 -9.42 -2.97
C SER A 53 10.21 -8.49 -3.95
N ASN A 54 10.16 -8.89 -5.22
CA ASN A 54 9.47 -8.09 -6.24
C ASN A 54 7.95 -7.99 -5.95
N ALA A 55 7.35 -9.04 -5.37
CA ALA A 55 5.95 -9.05 -4.96
C ALA A 55 5.67 -8.02 -3.85
N GLU A 56 6.48 -7.99 -2.79
CA GLU A 56 6.34 -7.01 -1.70
C GLU A 56 6.56 -5.58 -2.20
N LYS A 57 7.57 -5.37 -3.06
CA LYS A 57 7.81 -4.08 -3.70
C LYS A 57 6.61 -3.65 -4.54
N PHE A 58 6.00 -4.56 -5.29
CA PHE A 58 4.80 -4.27 -6.07
C PHE A 58 3.65 -3.82 -5.17
N LEU A 59 3.36 -4.56 -4.10
CA LEU A 59 2.30 -4.20 -3.15
C LEU A 59 2.52 -2.84 -2.50
N LEU A 60 3.75 -2.54 -2.08
CA LEU A 60 4.10 -1.23 -1.54
C LEU A 60 3.94 -0.12 -2.58
N ASN A 61 4.42 -0.36 -3.80
CA ASN A 61 4.30 0.61 -4.90
C ASN A 61 2.84 0.87 -5.25
N LEU A 62 2.00 -0.17 -5.25
CA LEU A 62 0.57 -0.06 -5.43
C LEU A 62 -0.07 0.73 -4.28
N ALA A 63 0.27 0.44 -3.03
CA ALA A 63 -0.23 1.19 -1.87
C ALA A 63 0.09 2.69 -1.98
N MET A 64 1.34 3.05 -2.31
CA MET A 64 1.75 4.44 -2.55
C MET A 64 1.01 5.06 -3.75
N HIS A 65 0.77 4.30 -4.81
CA HIS A 65 0.02 4.76 -5.99
C HIS A 65 -1.44 5.08 -5.64
N LEU A 66 -2.11 4.19 -4.89
CA LEU A 66 -3.50 4.40 -4.50
C LEU A 66 -3.68 5.60 -3.55
N PHE A 67 -2.65 5.90 -2.75
CA PHE A 67 -2.64 7.04 -1.83
C PHE A 67 -2.52 8.39 -2.54
N SER A 68 -1.51 8.58 -3.40
CA SER A 68 -1.21 9.92 -3.94
C SER A 68 -1.05 10.01 -5.46
N GLU A 69 -1.18 8.90 -6.19
CA GLU A 69 -0.97 8.78 -7.64
C GLU A 69 0.45 9.14 -8.13
N GLN A 70 1.30 9.69 -7.26
CA GLN A 70 2.67 10.11 -7.58
C GLN A 70 3.60 8.92 -7.86
N ASN A 71 3.26 7.73 -7.37
CA ASN A 71 4.04 6.54 -7.61
C ASN A 71 3.50 5.80 -8.83
N LYS A 72 4.26 5.73 -9.92
CA LYS A 72 3.86 4.94 -11.10
C LYS A 72 3.96 3.45 -10.80
N VAL A 73 2.94 2.70 -11.23
CA VAL A 73 2.88 1.24 -11.10
C VAL A 73 2.64 0.65 -12.48
N ASN A 74 3.42 -0.37 -12.83
CA ASN A 74 3.13 -1.21 -13.99
C ASN A 74 2.19 -2.34 -13.55
N LEU A 75 0.93 -2.32 -13.99
CA LEU A 75 -0.05 -3.34 -13.57
C LEU A 75 0.31 -4.76 -14.04
N SER A 76 1.13 -4.90 -15.09
CA SER A 76 1.64 -6.22 -15.50
C SER A 76 2.54 -6.86 -14.43
N ASP A 77 3.14 -6.07 -13.54
CA ASP A 77 3.95 -6.60 -12.43
C ASP A 77 3.07 -7.31 -11.38
N MET A 78 1.75 -7.22 -11.48
CA MET A 78 0.81 -8.02 -10.68
C MET A 78 0.99 -9.53 -10.90
N ASP A 79 1.57 -9.96 -12.03
CA ASP A 79 1.88 -11.36 -12.30
C ASP A 79 2.88 -11.96 -11.30
N LEU A 80 3.67 -11.12 -10.64
CA LEU A 80 4.63 -11.52 -9.60
C LEU A 80 3.96 -11.95 -8.29
N LEU A 81 2.68 -11.62 -8.11
CA LEU A 81 1.93 -11.93 -6.91
C LEU A 81 1.39 -13.37 -6.92
N ASP A 82 1.40 -14.01 -5.76
CA ASP A 82 0.59 -15.20 -5.52
C ASP A 82 -0.92 -14.88 -5.51
N ALA A 83 -1.76 -15.92 -5.46
CA ALA A 83 -3.21 -15.76 -5.51
C ALA A 83 -3.75 -14.87 -4.37
N TYR A 84 -3.20 -14.97 -3.17
CA TYR A 84 -3.63 -14.21 -2.01
C TYR A 84 -3.30 -12.73 -2.15
N ASN A 85 -2.06 -12.42 -2.53
CA ASN A 85 -1.61 -11.05 -2.75
C ASN A 85 -2.31 -10.40 -3.96
N LYS A 86 -2.66 -11.18 -5.00
CA LYS A 86 -3.50 -10.70 -6.11
C LYS A 86 -4.88 -10.26 -5.65
N GLU A 87 -5.54 -11.05 -4.80
CA GLU A 87 -6.83 -10.68 -4.23
C GLU A 87 -6.74 -9.38 -3.43
N ILE A 88 -5.69 -9.24 -2.62
CA ILE A 88 -5.44 -8.01 -1.86
C ILE A 88 -5.31 -6.81 -2.79
N ALA A 89 -4.46 -6.92 -3.82
CA ALA A 89 -4.21 -5.85 -4.78
C ALA A 89 -5.50 -5.43 -5.51
N LEU A 90 -6.27 -6.40 -6.02
CA LEU A 90 -7.52 -6.14 -6.74
C LEU A 90 -8.58 -5.49 -5.84
N LYS A 91 -8.71 -5.96 -4.59
CA LYS A 91 -9.65 -5.38 -3.64
C LYS A 91 -9.23 -3.97 -3.22
N ALA A 92 -7.94 -3.70 -3.05
CA ALA A 92 -7.44 -2.35 -2.80
C ALA A 92 -7.73 -1.38 -3.97
N ILE A 93 -7.55 -1.84 -5.21
CA ILE A 93 -7.90 -1.07 -6.41
C ILE A 93 -9.40 -0.79 -6.46
N ARG A 94 -10.24 -1.80 -6.19
CA ARG A 94 -11.70 -1.63 -6.09
C ARG A 94 -12.07 -0.65 -4.97
N LEU A 95 -11.40 -0.71 -3.83
CA LEU A 95 -11.53 0.27 -2.77
C LEU A 95 -10.99 1.63 -3.20
N ARG A 96 -10.22 1.83 -4.26
CA ARG A 96 -9.85 3.19 -4.70
C ARG A 96 -10.90 3.76 -5.65
N PHE A 97 -11.33 2.96 -6.62
CA PHE A 97 -12.08 3.43 -7.79
C PHE A 97 -13.52 2.93 -7.90
N GLY A 98 -13.94 2.01 -7.03
CA GLY A 98 -15.34 1.57 -6.89
C GLY A 98 -16.10 2.36 -5.85
#